data_AF-A0AAV1Z1L8-F1
#
_entry.id   AF-A0AAV1Z1L8-F1
#
_cell.length_a   1.000
_cell.length_b   1.000
_cell.length_c   1.000
_cell.angle_alpha   90.00
_cell.angle_beta   90.00
_cell.angle_gamma   90.00
#
_symmetry.space_group_name_H-M   'P 1'
#
loop_
_entity.id
_entity.type
_entity.pdbx_description
1 polymer ?
#
loop_
_entity_poly.entity_id
_entity_poly.type
_entity_poly.pdbx_seq_one_letter_code
_entity_poly.pdbx_strand_id
1 'polypeptide(L)'
;MGKKGPYKYCIVPCCTSSTVKTPEKIFFNVPRDPMKRKAWTNAMKRDEKFNKELSPVSTLWCCEDHFLLEKDMKNYMRYKLQGGKVFIKEDVIPHIFKCQASVTATSKKRKAQKRKLLDIAAAGLMDSQPTAPTSAAANLDVRSHATDVPVTVKKEICDESIQAVAKLMVHV
;
A
#
# COMPACT_ATOMS: atom_id res chain seq x y z
N MET A 1 33.56 -0.24 -1.99
CA MET A 1 32.09 -0.27 -1.74
C MET A 1 31.49 1.02 -2.27
N GLY A 2 30.60 0.96 -3.26
CA GLY A 2 29.93 2.15 -3.80
C GLY A 2 29.02 2.80 -2.75
N LYS A 3 29.00 4.13 -2.67
CA LYS A 3 28.11 4.87 -1.77
C LYS A 3 26.66 4.55 -2.13
N LYS A 4 25.90 3.97 -1.19
CA LYS A 4 24.46 3.73 -1.36
C LYS A 4 23.72 5.08 -1.31
N GLY A 5 22.92 5.36 -2.33
CA GLY A 5 22.08 6.56 -2.37
C GLY A 5 21.01 6.57 -1.28
N PRO A 6 20.32 7.71 -1.07
CA PRO A 6 19.27 7.81 -0.08
C PRO A 6 18.12 6.83 -0.37
N TYR A 7 17.52 6.30 0.69
CA TYR A 7 16.33 5.46 0.59
C TYR A 7 15.14 6.28 0.10
N LYS A 8 14.50 5.83 -0.99
CA LYS A 8 13.29 6.46 -1.54
C LYS A 8 12.20 5.41 -1.60
N TYR A 9 10.97 5.82 -1.29
CA TYR A 9 9.78 5.00 -1.42
C TYR A 9 8.70 5.79 -2.15
N CYS A 10 7.87 5.10 -2.92
CA CYS A 10 6.76 5.75 -3.62
C CYS A 10 5.69 6.20 -2.64
N ILE A 11 5.26 7.45 -2.75
CA ILE A 11 4.21 8.03 -1.91
C ILE A 11 2.80 7.54 -2.28
N VAL A 12 2.61 6.98 -3.48
CA VAL A 12 1.29 6.54 -3.93
C VAL A 12 0.76 5.42 -3.01
N PRO A 13 -0.45 5.55 -2.43
CA PRO A 13 -1.05 4.49 -1.62
C PRO A 13 -1.10 3.17 -2.37
N CYS A 14 -0.79 2.08 -1.66
CA CYS A 14 -0.72 0.71 -2.19
C CYS A 14 0.44 0.43 -3.16
N CYS A 15 1.26 1.43 -3.50
CA CYS A 15 2.50 1.21 -4.25
C CYS A 15 3.61 0.73 -3.31
N THR A 16 4.31 -0.34 -3.69
CA THR A 16 5.38 -0.94 -2.88
C THR A 16 6.78 -0.64 -3.43
N SER A 17 6.88 0.12 -4.52
CA SER A 17 8.14 0.49 -5.17
C SER A 17 9.02 1.33 -4.24
N SER A 18 10.29 0.95 -4.13
CA SER A 18 11.32 1.67 -3.37
C SER A 18 12.70 1.46 -4.02
N THR A 19 13.70 2.28 -3.67
CA THR A 19 15.07 2.09 -4.18
C THR A 19 15.73 0.80 -3.71
N VAL A 20 15.13 0.09 -2.76
CA VAL A 20 15.59 -1.23 -2.30
C VAL A 20 14.89 -2.36 -3.05
N LYS A 21 13.57 -2.26 -3.25
CA LYS A 21 12.77 -3.33 -3.88
C LYS A 21 12.80 -3.26 -5.41
N THR A 22 12.94 -2.05 -5.95
CA THR A 22 12.89 -1.74 -7.38
C THR A 22 13.98 -0.72 -7.71
N PRO A 23 15.28 -1.09 -7.54
CA PRO A 23 16.41 -0.18 -7.71
C PRO A 23 16.56 0.39 -9.14
N GLU A 24 16.01 -0.29 -10.13
CA GLU A 24 16.03 0.08 -11.55
C GLU A 24 15.03 1.19 -11.90
N LYS A 25 14.00 1.40 -11.07
CA LYS A 25 12.92 2.35 -11.37
C LYS A 25 13.33 3.79 -11.11
N ILE A 26 12.79 4.68 -11.92
CA ILE A 26 12.94 6.12 -11.72
C ILE A 26 11.98 6.59 -10.61
N PHE A 27 12.49 7.44 -9.73
CA PHE A 27 11.71 8.13 -8.70
C PHE A 27 11.76 9.64 -8.92
N PHE A 28 10.61 10.24 -9.22
CA PHE A 28 10.43 11.67 -9.40
C PHE A 28 10.15 12.36 -8.08
N ASN A 29 10.74 13.54 -7.88
CA ASN A 29 10.39 14.40 -6.75
C ASN A 29 8.97 14.94 -6.91
N VAL A 30 8.17 14.83 -5.86
CA VAL A 30 6.90 15.55 -5.77
C VAL A 30 7.21 17.05 -5.68
N PRO A 31 6.55 17.91 -6.48
CA PRO A 31 6.76 19.35 -6.43
C PRO A 31 6.66 19.92 -5.01
N ARG A 32 7.48 20.93 -4.68
CA ARG A 32 7.38 21.66 -3.41
C ARG A 32 6.37 22.81 -3.47
N ASP A 33 6.06 23.28 -4.68
CA ASP A 33 5.01 24.25 -4.89
C ASP A 33 3.67 23.74 -4.30
N PRO A 34 3.01 24.50 -3.40
CA PRO A 34 1.82 24.03 -2.70
C PRO A 34 0.68 23.62 -3.63
N MET A 35 0.45 24.39 -4.71
CA MET A 35 -0.64 24.12 -5.65
C MET A 35 -0.37 22.83 -6.43
N LYS A 36 0.82 22.68 -6.99
CA LYS A 36 1.21 21.43 -7.71
C LYS A 36 1.26 20.23 -6.77
N ARG A 37 1.75 20.41 -5.54
CA ARG A 37 1.78 19.35 -4.52
C ARG A 37 0.37 18.87 -4.21
N LYS A 38 -0.58 19.79 -3.97
CA LYS A 38 -1.98 19.47 -3.72
C LYS A 38 -2.62 18.75 -4.91
N ALA A 39 -2.34 19.18 -6.15
CA ALA A 39 -2.81 18.50 -7.35
C ALA A 39 -2.28 17.05 -7.44
N TRP A 40 -0.98 16.84 -7.18
CA TRP A 40 -0.37 15.51 -7.13
C TRP A 40 -0.98 14.63 -6.04
N THR A 41 -1.14 15.13 -4.83
CA THR A 41 -1.66 14.34 -3.71
C THR A 41 -3.12 13.98 -3.92
N ASN A 42 -3.92 14.88 -4.49
CA ASN A 42 -5.31 14.62 -4.88
C ASN A 42 -5.39 13.52 -5.94
N ALA A 43 -4.56 13.57 -6.99
CA ALA A 43 -4.53 12.55 -8.03
C ALA A 43 -4.21 11.15 -7.45
N MET A 44 -3.32 11.08 -6.47
CA MET A 44 -2.93 9.85 -5.78
C MET A 44 -3.96 9.35 -4.76
N LYS A 45 -5.10 10.04 -4.58
CA LYS A 45 -6.11 9.79 -3.53
C LYS A 45 -5.54 9.92 -2.11
N ARG A 46 -4.66 10.90 -1.91
CA ARG A 46 -4.19 11.36 -0.59
C ARG A 46 -4.88 12.66 -0.22
N ASP A 47 -6.21 12.65 -0.25
CA ASP A 47 -7.01 13.81 0.12
C ASP A 47 -6.93 14.09 1.63
N GLU A 48 -6.97 15.37 1.98
CA GLU A 48 -6.84 15.88 3.36
C GLU A 48 -7.95 15.36 4.29
N LYS A 49 -9.07 14.89 3.74
CA LYS A 49 -10.22 14.38 4.51
C LYS A 49 -9.92 13.05 5.21
N PHE A 50 -9.16 12.17 4.56
CA PHE A 50 -8.87 10.82 5.08
C PHE A 50 -7.40 10.61 5.43
N ASN A 51 -6.52 11.53 5.00
CA ASN A 51 -5.09 11.41 5.19
C ASN A 51 -4.56 12.63 5.94
N LYS A 52 -3.59 12.40 6.81
CA LYS A 52 -2.82 13.49 7.42
C LYS A 52 -2.17 14.33 6.32
N GLU A 53 -2.24 15.64 6.50
CA GLU A 53 -1.58 16.60 5.61
C GLU A 53 -0.08 16.29 5.50
N LEU A 54 0.44 16.35 4.28
CA LEU A 54 1.83 16.13 4.01
C LEU A 54 2.61 17.41 4.27
N SER A 55 3.74 17.28 4.98
CA SER A 55 4.61 18.43 5.24
C SER A 55 5.02 19.12 3.93
N PRO A 56 4.87 20.45 3.81
CA PRO A 56 5.18 21.19 2.58
C PRO A 56 6.68 21.15 2.24
N VAL A 57 7.55 20.99 3.24
CA VAL A 57 9.01 20.95 3.07
C VAL A 57 9.56 19.55 2.85
N SER A 58 8.78 18.51 3.16
CA SER A 58 9.22 17.13 3.03
C SER A 58 9.53 16.76 1.58
N THR A 59 10.63 16.03 1.39
CA THR A 59 11.00 15.49 0.09
C THR A 59 10.29 14.16 -0.09
N LEU A 60 9.37 14.13 -1.04
CA LEU A 60 8.50 12.98 -1.33
C LEU A 60 8.77 12.51 -2.74
N TRP A 61 8.54 11.22 -3.00
CA TRP A 61 8.90 10.57 -4.26
C TRP A 61 7.71 9.83 -4.87
N CYS A 62 7.59 9.88 -6.20
CA CYS A 62 6.63 9.09 -6.97
C CYS A 62 7.40 8.26 -8.01
N CYS A 63 7.17 6.95 -8.09
CA CYS A 63 7.87 6.11 -9.08
C CYS A 63 7.26 6.25 -10.48
N GLU A 64 8.03 5.83 -11.48
CA GLU A 64 7.65 5.87 -12.90
C GLU A 64 6.38 5.14 -13.29
N ASP A 65 5.97 4.10 -12.55
CA ASP A 65 4.74 3.33 -12.83
C ASP A 65 3.46 4.19 -12.85
N HIS A 66 3.53 5.42 -12.34
CA HIS A 66 2.42 6.36 -12.24
C HIS A 66 2.36 7.37 -13.39
N PHE A 67 3.27 7.27 -14.36
CA PHE A 67 3.43 8.16 -15.50
C PHE A 67 3.56 7.38 -16.80
N LEU A 68 3.19 8.02 -17.92
CA LEU A 68 3.51 7.54 -19.25
C LEU A 68 4.78 8.26 -19.73
N LEU A 69 5.95 7.72 -19.35
CA LEU A 69 7.26 8.39 -19.50
C LEU A 69 7.52 9.01 -20.88
N GLU A 70 7.09 8.33 -21.94
CA GLU A 70 7.26 8.80 -23.32
C GLU A 70 6.54 10.12 -23.61
N LYS A 71 5.36 10.32 -23.02
CA LYS A 71 4.57 11.54 -23.20
C LYS A 71 4.81 12.55 -22.09
N ASP A 72 5.14 12.09 -20.90
CA ASP A 72 5.16 12.88 -19.68
C ASP A 72 6.51 13.52 -19.35
N MET A 73 7.61 12.91 -19.79
CA MET A 73 8.93 13.46 -19.56
C MET A 73 9.27 14.53 -20.60
N LYS A 74 9.90 15.62 -20.16
CA LYS A 74 10.45 16.65 -21.05
C LYS A 74 11.60 16.12 -21.91
N ASN A 75 12.36 15.17 -21.38
CA ASN A 75 13.62 14.72 -21.97
C ASN A 75 13.69 13.19 -22.14
N TYR A 76 12.57 12.52 -22.42
CA TYR A 76 12.50 11.06 -22.52
C TYR A 76 13.54 10.48 -23.50
N MET A 77 13.58 10.97 -24.74
CA MET A 77 14.52 10.49 -25.77
C MET A 77 15.98 10.64 -25.34
N ARG A 78 16.34 11.81 -24.82
CA ARG A 78 17.70 12.07 -24.32
C ARG A 78 18.05 11.13 -23.17
N TYR A 79 17.16 10.96 -22.21
CA TYR A 79 17.37 10.07 -21.08
C TYR A 79 17.51 8.60 -21.53
N LYS A 80 16.69 8.16 -22.49
CA LYS A 80 16.72 6.79 -23.02
C LYS A 80 18.01 6.45 -23.78
N LEU A 81 18.56 7.41 -24.53
CA LEU A 81 19.76 7.21 -25.35
C LEU A 81 21.07 7.47 -24.60
N GLN A 82 21.09 8.47 -23.71
CA GLN A 82 22.33 8.98 -23.09
C GLN A 82 22.31 8.91 -21.56
N GLY A 83 21.20 8.54 -20.94
CA GLY A 83 21.00 8.62 -19.50
C GLY A 83 20.91 10.07 -19.00
N GLY A 84 21.21 10.27 -17.71
CA GLY A 84 21.30 11.59 -17.08
C GLY A 84 20.08 11.97 -16.22
N LYS A 85 19.89 13.28 -16.02
CA LYS A 85 18.81 13.81 -15.17
C LYS A 85 17.45 13.58 -15.83
N VAL A 86 16.43 13.30 -15.03
CA VAL A 86 15.05 13.09 -15.48
C VAL A 86 14.19 14.30 -15.14
N PHE A 87 13.35 14.74 -16.08
CA PHE A 87 12.45 15.87 -15.89
C PHE A 87 11.04 15.53 -16.38
N ILE A 88 10.05 15.68 -15.50
CA ILE A 88 8.62 15.62 -15.86
C ILE A 88 8.18 17.00 -16.37
N LYS A 89 7.23 17.03 -17.31
CA LYS A 89 6.59 18.27 -17.78
C LYS A 89 5.90 19.00 -16.62
N GLU A 90 5.81 20.32 -16.70
CA GLU A 90 5.41 21.14 -15.55
C GLU A 90 3.94 21.05 -15.16
N ASP A 91 3.12 20.65 -16.12
CA ASP A 91 1.67 20.46 -16.11
C ASP A 91 1.27 19.00 -15.88
N VAL A 92 2.22 18.08 -15.93
CA VAL A 92 1.95 16.66 -15.73
C VAL A 92 1.83 16.31 -14.25
N ILE A 93 0.77 15.58 -13.94
CA ILE A 93 0.52 14.93 -12.66
C ILE A 93 0.44 13.40 -12.86
N PRO A 94 0.75 12.60 -11.82
CA PRO A 94 0.63 11.15 -11.93
C PRO A 94 -0.82 10.76 -12.18
N HIS A 95 -1.04 9.88 -13.16
CA HIS A 95 -2.36 9.55 -13.67
C HIS A 95 -2.59 8.04 -13.89
N ILE A 96 -1.60 7.20 -13.57
CA ILE A 96 -1.70 5.74 -13.68
C ILE A 96 -1.68 5.11 -12.28
N PHE A 97 -2.78 4.45 -11.88
CA PHE A 97 -2.96 3.93 -10.51
C PHE A 97 -3.40 2.46 -10.46
N LYS A 98 -2.73 1.57 -11.21
CA LYS A 98 -3.02 0.12 -11.23
C LYS A 98 -2.99 -0.51 -9.82
N CYS A 99 -2.07 -0.07 -8.96
CA CYS A 99 -1.93 -0.55 -7.58
C CYS A 99 -3.15 -0.28 -6.68
N GLN A 100 -4.01 0.66 -7.05
CA GLN A 100 -5.20 1.01 -6.26
C GLN A 100 -6.47 0.28 -6.72
N ALA A 101 -6.43 -0.43 -7.84
CA ALA A 101 -7.59 -1.12 -8.41
C ALA A 101 -8.08 -2.29 -7.54
N SER A 102 -7.20 -2.92 -6.76
CA SER A 102 -7.52 -4.11 -5.93
C SER A 102 -8.23 -3.78 -4.61
N VAL A 103 -8.13 -2.53 -4.12
CA VAL A 103 -8.71 -2.11 -2.83
C VAL A 103 -10.24 -2.01 -2.89
N THR A 104 -10.79 -1.62 -4.04
CA THR A 104 -12.23 -1.46 -4.24
C THR A 104 -12.96 -2.81 -4.35
N ALA A 105 -12.28 -3.86 -4.82
CA ALA A 105 -12.86 -5.19 -4.97
C ALA A 105 -12.92 -5.97 -3.63
N THR A 106 -11.88 -5.85 -2.80
CA THR A 106 -11.75 -6.63 -1.55
C THR A 106 -12.62 -6.09 -0.41
N SER A 107 -12.83 -4.78 -0.35
CA SER A 107 -13.69 -4.13 0.66
C SER A 107 -15.16 -4.56 0.55
N LYS A 108 -15.69 -4.73 -0.68
CA LYS A 108 -17.04 -5.27 -0.91
C LYS A 108 -17.16 -6.73 -0.44
N LYS A 109 -16.15 -7.56 -0.73
CA LYS A 109 -16.11 -8.97 -0.30
C LYS A 109 -16.07 -9.12 1.23
N ARG A 110 -15.23 -8.34 1.94
CA ARG A 110 -15.16 -8.39 3.42
C ARG A 110 -16.46 -7.93 4.09
N LYS A 111 -17.14 -6.89 3.58
CA LYS A 111 -18.46 -6.47 4.10
C LYS A 111 -19.53 -7.54 3.86
N ALA A 112 -19.56 -8.15 2.68
CA ALA A 112 -20.51 -9.22 2.36
C ALA A 112 -20.26 -10.48 3.22
N GLN A 113 -19.00 -10.85 3.44
CA GLN A 113 -18.63 -11.96 4.32
C GLN A 113 -18.98 -11.68 5.78
N LYS A 114 -18.77 -10.45 6.29
CA LYS A 114 -19.17 -10.09 7.66
C LYS A 114 -20.69 -10.15 7.86
N ARG A 115 -21.49 -9.73 6.86
CA ARG A 115 -22.96 -9.86 6.90
C ARG A 115 -23.39 -11.33 6.96
N LYS A 116 -22.84 -12.17 6.08
CA LYS A 116 -23.11 -13.62 6.11
C LYS A 116 -22.78 -14.26 7.46
N LEU A 117 -21.66 -13.89 8.10
CA LEU A 117 -21.29 -14.44 9.41
C LEU A 117 -22.25 -13.98 10.53
N LEU A 118 -22.72 -12.73 10.47
CA LEU A 118 -23.72 -12.21 11.42
C LEU A 118 -25.09 -12.88 11.24
N ASP A 119 -25.51 -13.11 9.99
CA ASP A 119 -26.78 -13.78 9.69
C ASP A 119 -26.76 -15.24 10.20
N ILE A 120 -25.64 -15.95 10.02
CA ILE A 120 -25.44 -17.31 10.56
C ILE A 120 -25.46 -17.31 12.10
N ALA A 121 -24.81 -16.33 12.74
CA ALA A 121 -24.80 -16.23 14.20
C ALA A 121 -26.20 -15.90 14.78
N ALA A 122 -26.99 -15.08 14.09
CA ALA A 122 -28.35 -14.75 14.49
C ALA A 122 -29.32 -15.93 14.35
N ALA A 123 -29.13 -16.79 13.34
CA ALA A 123 -29.94 -18.00 13.15
C ALA A 123 -29.68 -19.09 14.21
N GLY A 124 -28.52 -19.06 14.89
CA GLY A 124 -28.15 -20.06 15.91
C GLY A 124 -28.68 -19.81 17.33
N LEU A 125 -29.44 -18.74 17.57
CA LEU A 125 -29.87 -18.32 18.92
C LEU A 125 -31.36 -18.59 19.24
N MET A 126 -32.07 -19.37 18.42
CA MET A 126 -33.54 -19.50 18.50
C MET A 126 -34.04 -20.76 19.23
N ASP A 127 -33.20 -21.60 19.83
CA ASP A 127 -33.69 -22.79 20.54
C ASP A 127 -32.95 -23.02 21.86
N SER A 128 -33.39 -22.31 22.90
CA SER A 128 -33.26 -22.71 24.32
C SER A 128 -34.03 -21.72 25.21
N GLN A 129 -35.20 -22.16 25.64
CA GLN A 129 -36.06 -21.49 26.62
C GLN A 129 -35.37 -21.47 28.02
N PRO A 130 -35.26 -20.33 28.73
CA PRO A 130 -34.72 -20.30 30.08
C PRO A 130 -35.82 -20.52 31.13
N THR A 131 -35.67 -21.53 31.99
CA THR A 131 -36.36 -21.60 33.29
C THR A 131 -35.45 -21.00 34.36
N ALA A 132 -36.02 -20.15 35.22
CA ALA A 132 -35.37 -19.50 36.36
C ALA A 132 -36.13 -19.87 37.66
N PRO A 133 -35.73 -19.40 38.86
CA PRO A 133 -34.39 -19.39 39.48
C PRO A 133 -34.44 -19.95 40.93
N THR A 134 -33.31 -20.17 41.61
CA THR A 134 -33.25 -20.23 43.09
C THR A 134 -31.87 -19.75 43.60
N SER A 135 -31.89 -19.27 44.84
CA SER A 135 -31.21 -18.15 45.50
C SER A 135 -29.79 -18.33 46.05
N ALA A 136 -29.15 -17.16 46.24
CA ALA A 136 -28.29 -16.72 47.35
C ALA A 136 -26.92 -17.40 47.58
N ALA A 137 -25.82 -16.64 47.49
CA ALA A 137 -25.17 -15.98 48.64
C ALA A 137 -23.82 -15.32 48.26
N ALA A 138 -23.65 -14.08 48.71
CA ALA A 138 -22.47 -13.44 49.31
C ALA A 138 -21.03 -13.62 48.74
N ASN A 139 -20.47 -12.44 48.41
CA ASN A 139 -19.15 -11.88 48.79
C ASN A 139 -17.85 -12.19 48.00
N LEU A 140 -17.34 -11.09 47.41
CA LEU A 140 -15.97 -10.51 47.42
C LEU A 140 -14.74 -11.46 47.45
N ASP A 141 -13.89 -11.36 46.42
CA ASP A 141 -12.50 -10.93 46.63
C ASP A 141 -11.85 -10.39 45.33
N VAL A 142 -11.02 -9.36 45.51
CA VAL A 142 -10.15 -8.70 44.54
C VAL A 142 -8.77 -9.34 44.65
N ARG A 143 -8.23 -9.92 43.56
CA ARG A 143 -6.81 -9.73 43.22
C ARG A 143 -6.45 -10.12 41.79
N SER A 144 -5.65 -9.23 41.21
CA SER A 144 -4.95 -9.23 39.94
C SER A 144 -4.09 -10.47 39.66
N HIS A 145 -3.94 -10.83 38.38
CA HIS A 145 -2.65 -10.89 37.70
C HIS A 145 -2.83 -11.16 36.20
N ALA A 146 -2.39 -10.20 35.38
CA ALA A 146 -2.20 -10.38 33.95
C ALA A 146 -0.98 -11.28 33.72
N THR A 147 -1.11 -12.27 32.84
CA THR A 147 0.03 -12.96 32.22
C THR A 147 -0.21 -13.09 30.72
N ASP A 148 0.79 -12.63 29.99
CA ASP A 148 0.88 -12.52 28.55
C ASP A 148 0.81 -13.88 27.84
N VAL A 149 0.01 -13.97 26.78
CA VAL A 149 0.06 -15.09 25.83
C VAL A 149 0.71 -14.60 24.52
N PRO A 150 1.86 -15.17 24.09
CA PRO A 150 2.49 -14.81 22.83
C PRO A 150 1.74 -15.45 21.65
N VAL A 151 1.11 -14.64 20.81
CA VAL A 151 0.56 -15.09 19.53
C VAL A 151 1.70 -15.20 18.52
N THR A 152 2.11 -16.44 18.23
CA THR A 152 2.95 -16.78 17.08
C THR A 152 2.05 -16.89 15.84
N VAL A 153 2.02 -15.86 15.00
CA VAL A 153 1.48 -15.98 13.63
C VAL A 153 2.60 -16.42 12.70
N LYS A 154 2.48 -17.65 12.22
CA LYS A 154 3.31 -18.24 11.15
C LYS A 154 3.16 -17.40 9.88
N LYS A 155 4.29 -17.00 9.32
CA LYS A 155 4.39 -16.29 8.04
C LYS A 155 4.53 -17.36 6.96
N GLU A 156 3.43 -17.71 6.31
CA GLU A 156 3.47 -18.54 5.12
C GLU A 156 4.02 -17.71 3.95
N ILE A 157 5.17 -18.16 3.48
CA ILE A 157 5.83 -17.77 2.25
C ILE A 157 5.23 -18.65 1.17
N CYS A 158 4.75 -18.06 0.07
CA CYS A 158 4.61 -18.79 -1.19
C CYS A 158 5.59 -18.17 -2.17
N ASP A 159 6.72 -18.84 -2.29
CA ASP A 159 7.64 -18.82 -3.41
C ASP A 159 7.24 -19.98 -4.32
N GLU A 160 7.27 -19.76 -5.64
CA GLU A 160 7.23 -20.68 -6.79
C GLU A 160 6.58 -19.90 -7.97
N SER A 161 7.15 -19.75 -9.16
CA SER A 161 8.31 -20.41 -9.75
C SER A 161 8.85 -19.61 -10.94
N ILE A 162 10.15 -19.79 -11.15
CA ILE A 162 10.96 -19.37 -12.29
C ILE A 162 10.67 -20.25 -13.51
N GLN A 163 10.67 -19.66 -14.71
CA GLN A 163 11.32 -20.12 -15.95
C GLN A 163 10.89 -19.20 -17.10
N ALA A 164 11.62 -18.94 -18.18
CA ALA A 164 13.02 -19.03 -18.58
C ALA A 164 12.99 -18.64 -20.07
N VAL A 165 13.81 -17.70 -20.55
CA VAL A 165 14.31 -17.69 -21.95
C VAL A 165 15.44 -16.67 -22.09
N ALA A 166 16.63 -17.06 -21.65
CA ALA A 166 17.88 -16.57 -22.19
C ALA A 166 18.49 -17.70 -23.01
N LYS A 167 18.30 -17.65 -24.33
CA LYS A 167 19.10 -18.43 -25.29
C LYS A 167 19.05 -17.77 -26.65
N LEU A 168 19.94 -16.80 -26.89
CA LEU A 168 20.72 -16.69 -28.13
C LEU A 168 21.68 -15.51 -28.04
N MET A 169 22.91 -15.78 -27.60
CA MET A 169 24.10 -15.12 -28.11
C MET A 169 25.17 -16.20 -28.27
N VAL A 170 26.06 -15.98 -29.22
CA VAL A 170 27.13 -16.86 -29.74
C VAL A 170 26.64 -17.84 -30.82
N HIS A 171 26.66 -17.39 -32.08
CA HIS A 171 27.67 -17.74 -33.09
C HIS A 171 27.35 -16.93 -34.34
N VAL A 172 28.16 -15.91 -34.63
CA VAL A 172 28.82 -15.55 -35.91
C VAL A 172 29.69 -14.34 -35.59
#